data_AF-A0A2L2Z623-F1
#
_entry.id   AF-A0A2L2Z623-F1
#
_cell.length_a   1.000
_cell.length_b   1.000
_cell.length_c   1.000
_cell.angle_alpha   90.00
_cell.angle_beta   90.00
_cell.angle_gamma   90.00
#
_symmetry.space_group_name_H-M   'P 1'
#
loop_
_entity.id
_entity.type
_entity.pdbx_description
1 polymer ?
#
loop_
_entity_poly.entity_id
_entity_poly.type
_entity_poly.pdbx_seq_one_letter_code
_entity_poly.pdbx_strand_id
1 'polypeptide(L)' 'KHKNISYQIYFLAKILEKNMNSKDTNSKNLFQAFLDNKQYSRYGVRRYEWIFCKTFLSTGGITISYKFLSLL' A
#
# COMPACT_ATOMS: atom_id res chain seq x y z
N LYS A 1 -15.19 -6.57 -9.23
CA LYS A 1 -15.51 -6.15 -7.84
C LYS A 1 -14.33 -5.35 -7.29
N HIS A 2 -14.44 -4.03 -7.17
CA HIS A 2 -13.46 -3.22 -6.42
C HIS A 2 -13.49 -3.69 -4.97
N LYS A 3 -12.37 -4.22 -4.46
CA LYS A 3 -12.25 -4.47 -3.03
C LYS A 3 -12.03 -3.11 -2.36
N ASN A 4 -13.12 -2.43 -2.01
CA ASN A 4 -13.07 -1.40 -0.98
C ASN A 4 -12.80 -2.15 0.33
N ILE A 5 -11.52 -2.35 0.64
CA ILE A 5 -11.12 -2.97 1.90
C ILE A 5 -11.23 -1.84 2.93
N SER A 6 -12.47 -1.54 3.33
CA SER A 6 -12.82 -0.55 4.37
C SER A 6 -11.95 -0.72 5.62
N TYR A 7 -11.55 -1.97 5.90
CA TYR A 7 -10.69 -2.33 7.00
C TYR A 7 -9.19 -2.13 6.77
N GLN A 8 -8.69 -1.93 5.54
CA GLN A 8 -7.26 -1.76 5.28
C GLN A 8 -6.78 -0.39 5.77
N ILE A 9 -7.53 0.67 5.46
CA ILE A 9 -7.23 2.02 5.95
C ILE A 9 -7.34 2.04 7.48
N TYR A 10 -8.41 1.47 8.04
CA TYR A 10 -8.59 1.37 9.49
C TYR A 10 -7.47 0.55 10.16
N PHE A 11 -7.08 -0.59 9.59
CA PHE A 11 -6.00 -1.44 10.11
C PHE A 11 -4.65 -0.75 10.04
N LEU A 12 -4.34 -0.07 8.94
CA LEU A 12 -3.12 0.73 8.79
C LEU A 12 -3.09 1.88 9.80
N ALA A 13 -4.20 2.61 9.95
CA ALA A 13 -4.33 3.67 10.95
C ALA A 13 -4.12 3.14 12.37
N LYS A 14 -4.74 2.00 12.72
CA LYS A 14 -4.60 1.36 14.04
C LYS A 14 -3.18 0.86 14.32
N ILE A 15 -2.49 0.31 13.30
CA ILE A 15 -1.08 -0.06 13.41
C ILE A 15 -0.22 1.18 13.68
N LEU A 16 -0.49 2.30 13.00
CA LEU A 16 0.27 3.53 13.18
C LEU A 16 0.00 4.15 14.57
N GLU A 17 -1.27 4.24 14.98
CA GLU A 17 -1.68 4.72 16.31
C GLU A 17 -0.99 3.94 17.44
N LYS A 18 -0.93 2.61 17.36
CA LYS A 18 -0.24 1.78 18.36
C LYS A 18 1.27 2.09 18.47
N ASN A 19 1.89 2.55 17.39
CA ASN A 19 3.31 2.92 17.36
C ASN A 19 3.56 4.42 17.64
N MET A 20 2.50 5.22 17.84
CA MET A 20 2.52 6.69 17.96
C MET A 20 2.24 7.22 19.38
N ASN A 21 2.66 6.52 20.43
CA ASN A 21 2.53 7.00 21.83
C ASN A 21 3.47 8.19 22.18
N SER A 22 3.99 8.94 21.20
CA SER A 22 4.78 10.15 21.45
C SER A 22 4.17 11.33 20.70
N LYS A 23 4.03 12.44 21.42
CA LYS A 23 3.40 13.72 21.02
C LYS A 23 4.10 14.46 19.87
N ASP A 24 4.90 13.79 19.06
CA ASP A 24 5.80 14.43 18.11
C ASP A 24 5.25 14.48 16.68
N THR A 25 5.64 15.55 16.00
CA THR A 25 5.51 15.91 14.57
C THR A 25 6.05 14.86 13.58
N ASN A 26 6.29 13.62 14.03
CA ASN A 26 6.97 12.54 13.33
C ASN A 26 6.04 11.49 12.70
N SER A 27 4.72 11.69 12.73
CA SER A 27 3.71 10.74 12.24
C SER A 27 3.88 10.39 10.75
N LYS A 28 4.19 11.39 9.91
CA LYS A 28 4.47 11.20 8.47
C LYS A 28 5.74 10.38 8.25
N ASN A 29 6.80 10.67 9.01
CA ASN A 29 8.07 9.94 8.91
C ASN A 29 7.90 8.49 9.35
N LEU A 30 7.09 8.23 10.38
CA LEU A 30 6.78 6.88 10.84
C LEU A 30 5.91 6.12 9.83
N PHE A 31 4.92 6.78 9.23
CA PHE A 31 4.12 6.17 8.18
C PHE A 31 4.98 5.84 6.96
N GLN A 32 5.85 6.76 6.54
CA GLN A 32 6.79 6.50 5.46
C GLN A 32 7.73 5.34 5.81
N ALA A 33 8.26 5.30 7.04
CA ALA A 33 9.09 4.19 7.50
C ALA A 33 8.33 2.84 7.50
N PHE A 34 7.04 2.83 7.82
CA PHE A 34 6.18 1.65 7.69
C PHE A 34 6.03 1.22 6.23
N LEU A 35 5.76 2.17 5.32
CA LEU A 35 5.67 1.89 3.89
C LEU A 35 6.99 1.29 3.38
N ASP A 36 8.12 1.93 3.67
CA ASP A 36 9.42 1.54 3.13
C ASP A 36 9.93 0.22 3.71
N ASN A 37 9.75 0.00 5.02
CA ASN A 37 10.34 -1.15 5.71
C ASN A 37 9.38 -2.35 5.85
N LYS A 38 8.07 -2.14 5.69
CA LYS A 38 7.07 -3.21 5.79
C LYS A 38 6.38 -3.43 4.45
N GLN A 39 5.43 -2.58 4.08
CA GLN A 39 4.51 -2.82 2.97
C GLN A 39 5.23 -2.89 1.61
N TYR A 40 6.14 -1.96 1.36
CA TYR A 40 6.89 -1.79 0.10
C TYR A 40 8.39 -1.99 0.28
N SER A 41 8.77 -2.87 1.20
CA SER A 41 10.16 -3.34 1.28
C SER A 41 10.62 -3.90 -0.06
N ARG A 42 11.92 -3.85 -0.37
CA ARG A 42 12.49 -4.34 -1.64
C ARG A 42 12.00 -5.75 -2.02
N TYR A 43 11.92 -6.65 -1.04
CA TYR A 43 11.39 -8.01 -1.24
C TYR A 43 9.86 -8.05 -1.32
N GLY A 44 9.15 -7.15 -0.65
CA GLY A 44 7.70 -6.95 -0.80
C GLY A 44 7.33 -6.54 -2.22
N VAL A 45 7.99 -5.50 -2.74
CA VAL A 45 7.81 -4.98 -4.12
C VAL A 45 8.01 -6.10 -5.14
N ARG A 46 9.14 -6.83 -5.06
CA ARG A 46 9.42 -7.95 -5.98
C ARG A 46 8.37 -9.06 -5.94
N ARG A 47 7.81 -9.36 -4.76
CA ARG A 47 6.73 -10.35 -4.62
C ARG A 47 5.43 -9.85 -5.22
N TYR A 48 5.10 -8.57 -5.06
CA TYR A 48 3.94 -7.99 -5.72
C TYR A 48 4.08 -8.00 -7.24
N GLU A 49 5.24 -7.62 -7.78
CA GLU A 49 5.51 -7.72 -9.23
C GLU A 49 5.43 -9.17 -9.74
N TRP A 50 5.85 -10.15 -8.94
CA TRP A 50 5.72 -11.55 -9.30
C TRP A 50 4.25 -12.01 -9.38
N ILE A 51 3.40 -11.55 -8.47
CA ILE A 51 1.97 -11.93 -8.42
C ILE A 51 1.14 -11.15 -9.45
N PHE A 52 1.42 -9.86 -9.63
CA PHE A 52 0.59 -8.93 -10.40
C PHE A 52 1.14 -8.58 -11.77
N CYS A 53 2.25 -9.24 -12.16
CA CYS A 53 3.07 -8.98 -13.34
C CYS A 53 4.09 -7.84 -13.15
N LYS A 54 5.16 -7.95 -13.94
CA LYS A 54 6.30 -7.02 -13.98
C LYS A 54 5.78 -5.58 -14.06
N THR A 55 6.38 -4.68 -13.26
CA THR A 55 6.02 -3.25 -13.14
C THR A 55 4.66 -2.94 -12.49
N PHE A 56 3.93 -3.92 -11.95
CA PHE A 56 2.65 -3.68 -11.28
C PHE A 56 2.68 -4.15 -9.83
N LEU A 57 2.14 -3.31 -8.94
CA LEU A 57 1.93 -3.61 -7.52
C LEU A 57 0.46 -3.76 -7.15
N SER A 58 -0.43 -3.71 -8.16
CA SER A 58 -1.87 -3.71 -8.01
C SER A 58 -2.52 -4.81 -8.85
N THR A 59 -3.72 -5.21 -8.43
CA THR A 59 -4.44 -6.33 -9.03
C THR A 59 -4.77 -6.10 -10.50
N GLY A 60 -4.53 -7.13 -11.32
CA GLY A 60 -4.92 -7.18 -12.73
C GLY A 60 -4.00 -6.46 -13.70
N GLY A 61 -2.87 -5.94 -13.19
CA GLY A 61 -1.76 -5.44 -14.00
C GLY A 61 -2.19 -4.49 -15.11
N ILE A 62 -1.53 -4.62 -16.26
CA ILE A 62 -1.74 -3.75 -17.42
C ILE A 62 -3.19 -3.76 -17.94
N THR A 63 -3.86 -4.91 -17.87
CA THR A 63 -5.21 -5.10 -18.41
C THR A 63 -6.24 -4.28 -17.64
N ILE A 64 -6.16 -4.28 -16.31
CA ILE A 64 -7.06 -3.48 -15.47
C ILE A 64 -6.65 -2.00 -15.52
N SER A 65 -5.35 -1.69 -15.52
CA SER A 65 -4.87 -0.31 -15.63
C SER A 65 -5.38 0.39 -16.89
N TYR A 66 -5.34 -0.26 -18.06
CA TYR A 66 -5.90 0.31 -19.29
C TYR A 66 -7.41 0.51 -19.22
N LYS A 67 -8.15 -0.43 -18.60
CA LYS A 67 -9.59 -0.28 -18.41
C LYS A 67 -9.95 0.92 -17.51
N PHE A 68 -9.14 1.22 -16.50
CA PHE A 68 -9.32 2.43 -15.69
C PHE A 68 -8.96 3.70 -16.44
N LEU A 69 -7.88 3.66 -17.22
CA LEU A 69 -7.48 4.80 -18.05
C LEU A 69 -8.56 5.15 -19.08
N SER A 70 -9.25 4.16 -19.64
CA SER A 70 -10.36 4.39 -20.59
C SER A 70 -11.66 4.91 -19.96
N LEU A 71 -11.74 4.94 -18.62
CA LEU A 71 -12.89 5.47 -17.88
C LEU A 71 -12.68 6.92 -17.40
N LEU A 72 -11.49 7.47 -17.64
CA LEU A 72 -11.12 8.85 -17.35
C LEU A 72 -11.34 9.73 -18.59
#